data_AF-A0A2E3XSI8-F1
#
_entry.id   AF-A0A2E3XSI8-F1
#
_cell.length_a   1.000
_cell.length_b   1.000
_cell.length_c   1.000
_cell.angle_alpha   90.00
_cell.angle_beta   90.00
_cell.angle_gamma   90.00
#
_symmetry.space_group_name_H-M   'P 1'
#
loop_
_entity.id
_entity.type
_entity.pdbx_description
1 polymer ?
#
loop_
_entity_poly.entity_id
_entity_poly.type
_entity_poly.pdbx_seq_one_letter_code
_entity_poly.pdbx_strand_id
1 'polypeptide(L)'
;MKSYIFIFMSFLLASCAHTFMRGTVAKKINSKKAVICLGSNEVKVGDIVIFQESVCSSSTTHNITMHENAELGGVSNQTGYGVEKCELTSLGFGTVSELLNDHYSMVETKGDFVFKESTQVEVKK
;
A
#
# COMPACT_ATOMS: atom_id res chain seq x y z
N MET A 1 -17.18 -34.02 28.44
CA MET A 1 -17.11 -32.55 28.24
C MET A 1 -15.66 -32.07 28.27
N LYS A 2 -14.82 -32.44 27.29
CA LYS A 2 -13.42 -31.95 27.19
C LYS A 2 -12.96 -31.69 25.74
N SER A 3 -13.71 -32.18 24.75
CA SER A 3 -13.29 -32.13 23.33
C SER A 3 -13.81 -30.92 22.54
N TYR A 4 -14.78 -30.15 23.07
CA TYR A 4 -15.39 -29.03 22.34
C TYR A 4 -14.66 -27.70 22.52
N ILE A 5 -13.74 -27.61 23.48
CA ILE A 5 -12.97 -26.38 23.76
C ILE A 5 -11.93 -26.09 22.67
N PHE A 6 -11.42 -27.12 21.99
CA PHE A 6 -10.40 -26.93 20.95
C PHE A 6 -10.94 -26.37 19.63
N ILE A 7 -12.23 -26.58 19.31
CA ILE A 7 -12.82 -26.11 18.04
C ILE A 7 -13.09 -24.59 18.08
N PHE A 8 -13.37 -24.03 19.26
CA PHE A 8 -13.66 -22.60 19.39
C PHE A 8 -12.40 -21.73 19.27
N MET A 9 -11.21 -22.28 19.58
CA MET A 9 -9.95 -21.53 19.54
C MET A 9 -9.43 -21.31 18.10
N SER A 10 -9.83 -22.16 17.14
CA SER A 10 -9.40 -22.05 15.73
C SER A 10 -10.06 -20.90 14.96
N PHE A 11 -11.14 -20.30 15.48
CA PHE A 11 -11.81 -19.18 14.81
C PHE A 11 -11.18 -17.80 15.08
N LEU A 12 -10.26 -17.71 16.05
CA LEU A 12 -9.64 -16.43 16.44
C LEU A 12 -8.40 -16.05 15.62
N LEU A 13 -7.94 -16.92 14.73
CA LEU A 13 -6.72 -16.70 13.94
C LEU A 13 -6.98 -16.08 12.55
N ALA A 14 -8.24 -15.84 12.18
CA ALA A 14 -8.61 -15.32 10.86
C ALA A 14 -8.75 -13.78 10.80
N SER A 15 -8.43 -13.06 11.88
CA SER A 15 -8.55 -11.60 11.89
C SER A 15 -7.26 -10.89 11.47
N CYS A 16 -7.33 -10.24 10.31
CA CYS A 16 -6.54 -9.06 9.88
C CYS A 16 -5.30 -9.28 8.99
N ALA A 17 -5.54 -9.59 7.71
CA ALA A 17 -4.61 -9.27 6.61
C ALA A 17 -5.05 -8.03 5.79
N HIS A 18 -6.10 -7.31 6.21
CA HIS A 18 -6.71 -6.22 5.43
C HIS A 18 -5.94 -4.90 5.47
N THR A 19 -4.94 -4.77 6.35
CA THR A 19 -4.24 -3.50 6.59
C THR A 19 -3.15 -3.20 5.55
N PHE A 20 -2.64 -4.22 4.87
CA PHE A 20 -1.49 -4.06 3.97
C PHE A 20 -1.86 -3.48 2.59
N MET A 21 -3.14 -3.48 2.22
CA MET A 21 -3.62 -2.92 0.95
C MET A 21 -4.31 -1.55 1.09
N ARG A 22 -4.54 -1.08 2.33
CA ARG A 22 -5.16 0.23 2.58
C ARG A 22 -4.24 1.33 2.06
N GLY A 23 -4.81 2.34 1.41
CA GLY A 23 -4.03 3.39 0.76
C GLY A 23 -3.36 2.92 -0.53
N THR A 24 -3.96 1.96 -1.25
CA THR A 24 -3.48 1.58 -2.58
C THR A 24 -4.62 1.46 -3.60
N VAL A 25 -4.27 1.41 -4.89
CA VAL A 25 -5.18 1.04 -5.98
C VAL A 25 -5.48 -0.45 -5.88
N ALA A 26 -6.70 -0.78 -5.46
CA ALA A 26 -7.18 -2.15 -5.36
C ALA A 26 -7.42 -2.78 -6.74
N LYS A 27 -7.92 -1.98 -7.71
CA LYS A 27 -8.16 -2.45 -9.07
C LYS A 27 -8.05 -1.32 -10.08
N LYS A 28 -7.35 -1.56 -11.20
CA LYS A 28 -7.36 -0.66 -12.35
C LYS A 28 -8.51 -1.02 -13.28
N ILE A 29 -9.43 -0.08 -13.52
CA ILE A 29 -10.53 -0.28 -14.48
C ILE A 29 -10.06 0.09 -15.89
N ASN A 30 -9.44 1.27 -16.03
CA ASN A 30 -8.81 1.73 -17.27
C ASN A 30 -7.75 2.81 -16.94
N SER A 31 -7.30 3.59 -17.93
CA SER A 31 -6.30 4.65 -17.72
C SER A 31 -6.81 5.87 -16.93
N LYS A 32 -8.13 6.01 -16.76
CA LYS A 32 -8.78 7.15 -16.11
C LYS A 32 -9.61 6.78 -14.88
N LYS A 33 -9.85 5.49 -14.63
CA LYS A 33 -10.69 5.01 -13.53
C LYS A 33 -10.00 3.90 -12.73
N ALA A 34 -10.07 4.02 -11.41
CA ALA A 34 -9.48 3.10 -10.46
C ALA A 34 -10.41 2.87 -9.27
N VAL A 35 -10.39 1.65 -8.73
CA VAL A 35 -10.95 1.37 -7.41
C VAL A 35 -9.80 1.44 -6.41
N ILE A 36 -9.94 2.27 -5.39
CA ILE A 36 -8.95 2.47 -4.32
C ILE A 36 -9.44 1.87 -3.01
N CYS A 37 -8.53 1.39 -2.18
CA CYS A 37 -8.82 0.88 -0.84
C CYS A 37 -8.58 1.97 0.20
N LEU A 38 -9.50 2.92 0.27
CA LEU A 38 -9.59 3.91 1.34
C LEU A 38 -11.04 3.92 1.81
N GLY A 39 -11.23 3.82 3.12
CA GLY A 39 -12.55 3.56 3.69
C GLY A 39 -13.49 4.78 3.66
N SER A 40 -14.78 4.54 3.89
CA SER A 40 -15.82 5.58 3.91
C SER A 40 -15.59 6.68 4.97
N ASN A 41 -14.82 6.37 6.01
CA ASN A 41 -14.42 7.33 7.05
C ASN A 41 -13.16 8.14 6.69
N GLU A 42 -12.47 7.81 5.60
CA GLU A 42 -11.22 8.46 5.19
C GLU A 42 -11.38 9.36 3.98
N VAL A 43 -12.39 9.06 3.14
CA VAL A 43 -12.63 9.77 1.88
C VAL A 43 -14.11 10.02 1.72
N LYS A 44 -14.44 11.15 1.08
CA LYS A 44 -15.78 11.47 0.59
C LYS A 44 -15.75 11.77 -0.91
N VAL A 45 -16.92 11.70 -1.54
CA VAL A 45 -17.07 12.12 -2.95
C VAL A 45 -16.60 13.56 -3.11
N GLY A 46 -15.77 13.81 -4.13
CA GLY A 46 -15.16 15.11 -4.41
C GLY A 46 -13.77 15.31 -3.81
N ASP A 47 -13.30 14.43 -2.91
CA ASP A 47 -11.94 14.52 -2.38
C ASP A 47 -10.90 14.29 -3.47
N ILE A 48 -9.76 14.98 -3.33
CA ILE A 48 -8.61 14.82 -4.21
C ILE A 48 -7.69 13.76 -3.62
N VAL A 49 -7.32 12.79 -4.44
CA VAL A 49 -6.42 11.69 -4.09
C VAL A 49 -5.14 11.82 -4.89
N ILE A 50 -4.00 11.68 -4.21
CA ILE A 50 -2.65 11.70 -4.79
C ILE A 50 -2.24 10.25 -5.07
N PHE A 51 -1.79 9.97 -6.28
CA PHE A 51 -1.20 8.69 -6.66
C PHE A 51 0.31 8.80 -6.54
N GLN A 52 0.94 7.83 -5.89
CA GLN A 52 2.37 7.84 -5.58
C GLN A 52 3.01 6.49 -5.87
N GLU A 53 4.32 6.52 -6.12
CA GLU A 53 5.16 5.33 -6.15
C GLU A 53 6.38 5.50 -5.24
N SER A 54 6.82 4.39 -4.65
CA SER A 54 8.08 4.33 -3.91
C SER A 54 9.24 4.15 -4.89
N VAL A 55 10.08 5.17 -4.99
CA VAL A 55 11.34 5.09 -5.75
C VAL A 55 12.46 4.86 -4.74
N CYS A 56 13.07 3.68 -4.80
CA CYS A 56 14.17 3.29 -3.93
C CYS A 56 15.51 3.42 -4.64
N SER A 57 16.49 4.00 -3.94
CA SER A 57 17.87 4.12 -4.38
C SER A 57 18.79 3.52 -3.32
N SER A 58 19.78 2.75 -3.77
CA SER A 58 20.81 2.17 -2.92
C SER A 58 22.12 2.89 -3.19
N SER A 59 22.82 3.31 -2.13
CA SER A 59 24.15 3.90 -2.24
C SER A 59 25.14 3.11 -1.40
N THR A 60 26.21 2.62 -2.03
CA THR A 60 27.26 1.86 -1.32
C THR A 60 27.99 2.79 -0.35
N THR A 61 28.04 2.41 0.93
CA THR A 61 28.78 3.15 1.95
C THR A 61 29.83 2.23 2.57
N HIS A 62 31.08 2.68 2.65
CA HIS A 62 32.19 1.95 3.27
C HIS A 62 32.27 2.15 4.78
N ASN A 63 31.23 2.68 5.42
CA ASN A 63 31.24 2.97 6.84
C ASN A 63 30.64 1.78 7.60
N ILE A 64 31.49 1.04 8.31
CA ILE A 64 31.15 -0.20 8.98
C ILE A 64 30.41 0.13 10.28
N THR A 65 29.09 0.23 10.22
CA THR A 65 28.25 0.04 11.40
C THR A 65 27.38 -1.16 11.13
N MET A 66 27.75 -2.28 11.75
CA MET A 66 27.03 -3.56 11.70
C MET A 66 25.52 -3.33 11.81
N HIS A 67 24.78 -3.45 10.70
CA HIS A 67 23.37 -3.80 10.81
C HIS A 67 23.33 -5.29 11.09
N GLU A 68 22.70 -5.66 12.21
CA GLU A 68 22.42 -7.04 12.57
C GLU A 68 21.89 -7.79 11.36
N ASN A 69 22.40 -9.01 11.15
CA ASN A 69 21.88 -9.94 10.16
C ASN A 69 20.38 -10.11 10.38
N ALA A 70 19.56 -9.35 9.66
CA ALA A 70 18.12 -9.57 9.65
C ALA A 70 17.90 -10.87 8.87
N GLU A 71 17.48 -11.93 9.57
CA GLU A 71 17.17 -13.25 9.00
C GLU A 71 15.99 -13.24 8.01
N LEU A 72 15.47 -12.06 7.67
CA LEU A 72 14.27 -11.88 6.87
C LEU A 72 14.58 -11.04 5.63
N GLY A 73 14.82 -11.73 4.52
CA GLY A 73 14.56 -11.23 3.17
C GLY A 73 15.47 -10.10 2.68
N GLY A 74 16.75 -10.42 2.41
CA GLY A 74 17.63 -9.60 1.59
C GLY A 74 18.25 -10.44 0.48
N VAL A 75 18.33 -9.91 -0.74
CA VAL A 75 18.99 -10.60 -1.85
C VAL A 75 20.49 -10.66 -1.57
N SER A 76 21.17 -11.79 -1.78
CA SER A 76 22.55 -12.04 -1.33
C SER A 76 23.63 -11.09 -1.89
N ASN A 77 23.27 -10.30 -2.90
CA ASN A 77 24.06 -9.22 -3.50
C ASN A 77 23.90 -7.86 -2.77
N GLN A 78 23.09 -7.80 -1.71
CA GLN A 78 22.94 -6.67 -0.77
C GLN A 78 23.48 -7.05 0.62
N THR A 79 24.62 -7.75 0.65
CA THR A 79 25.32 -8.06 1.90
C THR A 79 25.97 -6.81 2.47
N GLY A 80 25.20 -6.03 3.23
CA GLY A 80 25.73 -5.16 4.30
C GLY A 80 26.48 -3.89 3.91
N TYR A 81 26.40 -3.42 2.65
CA TYR A 81 27.07 -2.18 2.24
C TYR A 81 26.13 -1.25 1.46
N GLY A 82 25.33 -0.47 2.19
CA GLY A 82 24.69 0.70 1.62
C GLY A 82 23.58 1.31 2.46
N VAL A 83 23.29 2.57 2.19
CA VAL A 83 22.08 3.24 2.65
C VAL A 83 21.02 3.04 1.57
N GLU A 84 19.95 2.32 1.92
CA GLU A 84 18.73 2.24 1.13
C GLU A 84 17.86 3.45 1.46
N LYS A 85 17.56 4.29 0.47
CA LYS A 85 16.66 5.43 0.60
C LYS A 85 15.49 5.25 -0.35
N CYS A 86 14.29 5.11 0.21
CA CYS A 86 13.04 5.10 -0.55
C CYS A 86 12.30 6.42 -0.34
N GLU A 87 11.89 7.06 -1.43
CA GLU A 87 11.10 8.28 -1.41
C GLU A 87 9.78 8.08 -2.18
N LEU A 88 8.71 8.70 -1.68
CA LEU A 88 7.43 8.71 -2.38
C LEU A 88 7.43 9.80 -3.45
N THR A 89 7.30 9.38 -4.70
CA THR A 89 7.17 10.28 -5.85
C THR A 89 5.71 10.37 -6.27
N SER A 90 5.19 11.59 -6.38
CA SER A 90 3.83 11.84 -6.87
C SER A 90 3.74 11.58 -8.37
N LEU A 91 2.86 10.67 -8.77
CA LEU A 91 2.52 10.37 -10.16
C LEU A 91 1.47 11.32 -10.71
N GLY A 92 0.48 11.68 -9.89
CA GLY A 92 -0.61 12.56 -10.31
C GLY A 92 -1.79 12.54 -9.35
N PHE A 93 -2.93 13.06 -9.80
CA PHE A 93 -4.12 13.25 -8.97
C PHE A 93 -5.37 12.65 -9.59
N GLY A 94 -6.30 12.22 -8.74
CA GLY A 94 -7.67 11.89 -9.10
C GLY A 94 -8.66 12.48 -8.13
N THR A 95 -9.94 12.39 -8.49
CA THR A 95 -11.07 12.82 -7.66
C THR A 95 -11.95 11.62 -7.35
N VAL A 96 -12.36 11.48 -6.09
CA VAL A 96 -13.31 10.43 -5.69
C VAL A 96 -14.66 10.73 -6.34
N SER A 97 -15.14 9.81 -7.17
CA SER A 97 -16.43 9.95 -7.86
C SER A 97 -17.56 9.22 -7.14
N GLU A 98 -17.27 8.12 -6.46
CA GLU A 98 -18.27 7.27 -5.81
C GLU A 98 -17.67 6.49 -4.63
N LEU A 99 -18.47 6.27 -3.58
CA LEU A 99 -18.14 5.33 -2.51
C LEU A 99 -18.83 4.00 -2.83
N LEU A 100 -18.06 2.92 -2.98
CA LEU A 100 -18.61 1.61 -3.33
C LEU A 100 -19.07 0.84 -2.07
N ASN A 101 -18.31 0.98 -0.98
CA ASN A 101 -18.64 0.48 0.36
C ASN A 101 -17.71 1.09 1.40
N ASP A 102 -17.69 0.54 2.62
CA ASP A 102 -16.86 1.03 3.72
C ASP A 102 -15.34 0.90 3.53
N HIS A 103 -14.89 0.21 2.49
CA HIS A 103 -13.48 -0.05 2.20
C HIS A 103 -13.00 0.44 0.84
N TYR A 104 -13.91 0.60 -0.12
CA TYR A 104 -13.58 0.88 -1.50
C TYR A 104 -14.31 2.10 -2.04
N SER A 105 -13.57 2.89 -2.79
CA SER A 105 -14.06 4.08 -3.48
C SER A 105 -13.61 4.07 -4.93
N MET A 106 -14.42 4.62 -5.82
CA MET A 106 -14.06 4.86 -7.22
C MET A 106 -13.39 6.23 -7.34
N VAL A 107 -12.28 6.28 -8.07
CA VAL A 107 -11.56 7.51 -8.38
C VAL A 107 -11.44 7.69 -9.89
N GLU A 108 -11.68 8.91 -10.33
CA GLU A 108 -11.45 9.35 -11.70
C GLU A 108 -10.21 10.24 -11.79
N THR A 109 -9.36 9.97 -12.77
CA THR A 109 -8.15 10.75 -13.08
C THR A 109 -8.29 11.38 -14.46
N LYS A 110 -7.48 12.40 -14.75
CA LYS A 110 -7.46 13.00 -16.09
C LYS A 110 -6.79 12.11 -17.16
N GLY A 111 -6.06 11.07 -16.73
CA GLY A 111 -5.35 10.14 -17.60
C GLY A 111 -3.95 10.60 -18.02
N ASP A 112 -3.44 11.66 -17.39
CA ASP A 112 -2.14 12.27 -17.74
C ASP A 112 -0.94 11.49 -17.17
N PHE A 113 -1.19 10.48 -16.34
CA PHE A 113 -0.16 9.65 -15.70
C PHE A 113 -0.57 8.17 -15.67
N VAL A 114 0.43 7.30 -15.54
CA VAL A 114 0.23 5.84 -15.51
C VAL A 114 0.20 5.36 -14.06
N PHE A 115 -0.81 4.56 -13.73
CA PHE A 115 -0.91 3.83 -12.46
C PHE A 115 -1.24 2.37 -12.70
N LYS A 116 -0.97 1.52 -11.69
CA LYS A 116 -1.23 0.08 -11.67
C LYS A 116 -1.88 -0.33 -10.36
N GLU A 117 -2.27 -1.59 -10.27
CA GLU A 117 -2.69 -2.17 -8.99
C GLU A 117 -1.54 -2.09 -7.99
N SER A 118 -1.87 -1.87 -6.71
CA SER A 118 -0.93 -1.58 -5.63
C SER A 118 -0.18 -0.24 -5.73
N THR A 119 -0.48 0.62 -6.72
CA THR A 119 -0.01 2.03 -6.67
C THR A 119 -0.53 2.69 -5.40
N GLN A 120 0.33 3.37 -4.66
CA GLN A 120 -0.03 4.00 -3.39
C GLN A 120 -0.93 5.22 -3.64
N VAL A 121 -1.89 5.42 -2.76
CA VAL A 121 -2.82 6.54 -2.80
C VAL A 121 -2.99 7.18 -1.42
N GLU A 122 -3.08 8.50 -1.40
CA GLU A 122 -3.30 9.30 -0.20
C GLU A 122 -4.32 10.40 -0.47
N VAL A 123 -5.19 10.71 0.50
CA VAL A 123 -6.10 11.86 0.40
C VAL A 123 -5.31 13.15 0.62
N LYS A 124 -5.42 14.08 -0.32
CA LYS A 124 -4.83 15.42 -0.20
C LYS A 124 -5.61 16.21 0.86
N LYS A 125 -4.99 16.44 2.01
CA LYS A 125 -5.53 17.28 3.10
C LYS A 125 -5.55 18.77 2.73
#